data_AF-A0A940RAR9-F1
#
_entry.id   AF-A0A940RAR9-F1
#
_cell.length_a   1.000
_cell.length_b   1.000
_cell.length_c   1.000
_cell.angle_alpha   90.00
_cell.angle_beta   90.00
_cell.angle_gamma   90.00
#
_symmetry.space_group_name_H-M   'P 1'
#
loop_
_entity.id
_entity.type
_entity.pdbx_description
1 polymer ?
#
loop_
_entity_poly.entity_id
_entity_poly.type
_entity_poly.pdbx_seq_one_letter_code
_entity_poly.pdbx_strand_id
1 'polypeptide(L)'
;ETGNWEEWILYMLDGVEQTATESIELIGNIKRLMQEYKQTLRNELPKLYSQDLLNNLFKYPYTKIEFLERDLKVSSRTAIRYLDALIEKGLLKKQKIGRDNFYLNEELLRLLSGNS
;
A
#
# COMPACT_ATOMS: atom_id res chain seq x y z
N GLU A 1 6.88 -49.40 -5.49
CA GLU A 1 6.62 -47.95 -5.39
C GLU A 1 7.40 -47.41 -4.20
N THR A 2 8.63 -46.93 -4.43
CA THR A 2 9.42 -46.27 -3.40
C THR A 2 8.90 -44.85 -3.29
N GLY A 3 8.15 -44.56 -2.23
CA GLY A 3 7.52 -43.27 -2.01
C GLY A 3 8.57 -42.16 -2.00
N ASN A 4 8.48 -41.26 -2.97
CA ASN A 4 9.37 -40.11 -3.20
C ASN A 4 9.18 -39.00 -2.13
N TRP A 5 9.05 -39.40 -0.88
CA TRP A 5 8.75 -38.51 0.24
C TRP A 5 9.90 -37.57 0.56
N GLU A 6 11.15 -38.04 0.41
CA GLU A 6 12.33 -37.21 0.64
C GLU A 6 12.44 -36.07 -0.37
N GLU A 7 12.35 -36.38 -1.68
CA GLU A 7 12.34 -35.36 -2.74
C GLU A 7 11.16 -34.40 -2.58
N TRP A 8 9.98 -34.91 -2.19
CA TRP A 8 8.82 -34.07 -1.92
C TRP A 8 9.03 -33.15 -0.72
N ILE A 9 9.64 -33.63 0.37
CA ILE A 9 9.95 -32.81 1.55
C ILE A 9 10.97 -31.72 1.18
N LEU A 10 12.03 -32.06 0.45
CA LEU A 10 13.02 -31.07 -0.01
C LEU A 10 12.38 -30.00 -0.88
N TYR A 11 11.54 -30.39 -1.85
CA TYR A 11 10.79 -29.44 -2.68
C TYR A 11 9.89 -28.51 -1.84
N MET A 12 9.21 -29.04 -0.82
CA MET A 12 8.37 -28.22 0.06
C MET A 12 9.19 -27.27 0.93
N LEU A 13 10.36 -27.70 1.43
CA LEU A 13 11.26 -26.86 2.21
C LEU A 13 11.83 -25.72 1.35
N ASP A 14 12.28 -26.02 0.14
CA ASP A 14 12.78 -25.02 -0.82
C ASP A 14 11.70 -23.98 -1.16
N GLY A 15 10.46 -24.44 -1.40
CA GLY A 15 9.33 -23.55 -1.66
C GLY A 15 9.01 -22.63 -0.47
N VAL A 16 9.12 -23.13 0.76
CA VAL A 16 8.93 -22.32 1.98
C VAL A 16 10.07 -21.31 2.16
N GLU A 17 11.33 -21.72 1.95
CA GLU A 17 12.49 -20.84 2.04
C GLU A 17 12.39 -19.69 1.03
N GLN A 18 12.06 -20.01 -0.22
CA GLN A 18 11.92 -19.02 -1.29
C GLN A 18 10.80 -18.02 -0.97
N THR A 19 9.60 -18.51 -0.66
CA THR A 19 8.44 -17.64 -0.38
C THR A 19 8.63 -16.79 0.88
N ALA A 20 9.32 -17.30 1.89
CA ALA A 20 9.67 -16.54 3.09
C ALA A 20 10.65 -15.40 2.76
N THR A 21 11.66 -15.68 1.94
CA THR A 21 12.65 -14.68 1.49
C THR A 21 11.98 -13.57 0.70
N GLU A 22 11.17 -13.93 -0.31
CA GLU A 22 10.41 -12.97 -1.11
C GLU A 22 9.47 -12.11 -0.23
N SER A 23 8.82 -12.72 0.76
CA SER A 23 7.96 -12.01 1.71
C SER A 23 8.73 -10.98 2.55
N ILE A 24 9.93 -11.33 3.03
CA ILE A 24 10.79 -10.42 3.81
C ILE A 24 11.20 -9.22 2.95
N GLU A 25 11.61 -9.46 1.71
CA GLU A 25 12.00 -8.39 0.79
C GLU A 25 10.83 -7.45 0.47
N LEU A 26 9.65 -7.99 0.17
CA LEU A 26 8.44 -7.22 -0.07
C LEU A 26 8.09 -6.33 1.13
N ILE A 27 8.07 -6.90 2.34
CA ILE A 27 7.81 -6.14 3.58
C ILE A 27 8.85 -5.03 3.76
N GLY A 28 10.13 -5.31 3.46
CA GLY A 28 11.21 -4.34 3.50
C GLY A 28 10.97 -3.16 2.55
N ASN A 29 10.56 -3.45 1.31
CA ASN A 29 10.27 -2.43 0.30
C ASN A 29 9.05 -1.58 0.66
N ILE A 30 7.96 -2.19 1.16
CA ILE A 30 6.78 -1.47 1.63
C ILE A 30 7.14 -0.54 2.79
N LYS A 31 7.97 -1.00 3.75
CA LYS A 31 8.43 -0.16 4.86
C LYS A 31 9.22 1.06 4.37
N ARG A 32 10.08 0.88 3.36
CA ARG A 32 10.89 1.94 2.75
C ARG A 32 9.98 2.99 2.10
N LEU A 33 9.05 2.55 1.26
CA LEU A 33 8.06 3.40 0.61
C LEU A 33 7.21 4.18 1.64
N MET A 34 6.83 3.54 2.74
CA MET A 34 6.10 4.20 3.82
C MET A 34 6.92 5.31 4.50
N GLN A 35 8.23 5.14 4.66
CA GLN A 35 9.09 6.22 5.18
C GLN A 35 9.23 7.37 4.19
N GLU A 36 9.33 7.09 2.89
CA GLU A 36 9.38 8.13 1.84
C GLU A 36 8.10 8.96 1.86
N TYR A 37 6.93 8.31 1.87
CA TYR A 37 5.63 8.99 2.00
C TYR A 37 5.55 9.82 3.27
N LYS A 38 6.00 9.27 4.40
CA LYS A 38 6.05 10.00 5.68
C LYS A 38 6.89 11.27 5.58
N GLN A 39 8.04 11.20 4.91
CA GLN A 39 8.94 12.34 4.74
C GLN A 39 8.32 13.42 3.85
N THR A 40 7.74 13.03 2.71
CA THR A 40 7.02 13.95 1.80
C THR A 40 5.84 14.61 2.51
N LEU A 41 5.02 13.85 3.24
CA LEU A 41 3.88 14.38 3.98
C LEU A 41 4.32 15.39 5.05
N ARG A 42 5.38 15.10 5.80
CA ARG A 42 5.87 16.01 6.85
C ARG A 42 6.47 17.29 6.28
N ASN A 43 7.20 17.20 5.17
CA ASN A 43 7.90 18.34 4.60
C ASN A 43 6.97 19.23 3.78
N GLU A 44 6.12 18.63 2.95
CA GLU A 44 5.34 19.36 1.95
C GLU A 44 3.89 19.59 2.37
N LEU A 45 3.34 18.72 3.22
CA LEU A 45 1.95 18.75 3.66
C LEU A 45 1.83 18.68 5.19
N PRO A 46 2.57 19.50 5.98
CA PRO A 46 2.66 19.35 7.43
C PRO A 46 1.31 19.48 8.16
N LYS A 47 0.38 20.30 7.63
CA LYS A 47 -0.98 20.47 8.18
C LYS A 47 -1.90 19.29 7.89
N LEU A 48 -1.58 18.49 6.87
CA LEU A 48 -2.31 17.30 6.46
C LEU A 48 -1.82 16.07 7.23
N TYR A 49 -0.52 16.03 7.51
CA TYR A 49 0.14 14.87 8.06
C TYR A 49 -0.49 14.43 9.39
N SER A 50 -0.92 13.18 9.42
CA SER A 50 -1.21 12.43 10.63
C SER A 50 -0.72 10.99 10.45
N GLN A 51 -0.42 10.32 11.57
CA GLN A 51 -0.04 8.91 11.51
C GLN A 51 -1.21 8.06 10.98
N ASP A 52 -2.46 8.42 11.29
CA ASP A 52 -3.66 7.74 10.81
C ASP A 52 -3.83 7.87 9.30
N LEU A 53 -3.52 9.04 8.72
CA LEU A 53 -3.52 9.22 7.27
C LEU A 53 -2.50 8.30 6.61
N LEU A 54 -1.25 8.33 7.07
CA LEU A 54 -0.20 7.48 6.52
C LEU A 54 -0.60 6.00 6.63
N ASN A 55 -1.09 5.56 7.78
CA ASN A 55 -1.54 4.19 7.98
C ASN A 55 -2.67 3.83 7.02
N ASN A 56 -3.64 4.72 6.79
CA ASN A 56 -4.74 4.47 5.87
C ASN A 56 -4.22 4.25 4.43
N LEU A 57 -3.27 5.07 3.96
CA LEU A 57 -2.70 4.96 2.60
C LEU A 57 -1.95 3.64 2.35
N PHE A 58 -1.44 3.01 3.41
CA PHE A 58 -0.73 1.73 3.32
C PHE A 58 -1.59 0.53 3.72
N LYS A 59 -2.72 0.75 4.37
CA LYS A 59 -3.74 -0.26 4.66
C LYS A 59 -4.59 -0.55 3.43
N TYR A 60 -4.85 0.45 2.60
CA TYR A 60 -5.66 0.36 1.39
C TYR A 60 -4.86 0.79 0.15
N PRO A 61 -4.33 -0.15 -0.66
CA PRO A 61 -3.58 0.16 -1.88
C PRO A 61 -4.39 0.98 -2.90
N TYR A 62 -5.71 0.82 -2.86
CA TYR A 62 -6.67 1.75 -3.45
C TYR A 62 -7.60 2.25 -2.35
N THR A 63 -7.82 3.55 -2.28
CA THR A 63 -8.71 4.16 -1.29
C THR A 63 -9.91 4.82 -1.95
N LYS A 64 -10.98 4.97 -1.17
CA LYS A 64 -12.19 5.75 -1.48
C LYS A 64 -12.37 6.79 -0.39
N ILE A 65 -13.16 7.83 -0.67
CA ILE A 65 -13.47 8.90 0.29
C ILE A 65 -13.97 8.29 1.62
N GLU A 66 -14.88 7.32 1.55
CA GLU A 66 -15.48 6.61 2.70
C GLU A 66 -14.45 5.95 3.63
N PHE A 67 -13.35 5.43 3.08
CA PHE A 67 -12.31 4.81 3.89
C PHE A 67 -11.50 5.84 4.68
N LEU A 68 -11.25 7.01 4.07
CA LEU A 68 -10.59 8.12 4.75
C LEU A 68 -11.49 8.70 5.84
N GLU A 69 -12.79 8.90 5.54
CA GLU A 69 -13.76 9.41 6.51
C GLU A 69 -13.84 8.53 7.75
N ARG A 70 -13.96 7.21 7.55
CA ARG A 70 -14.08 6.24 8.64
C ARG A 70 -12.79 6.17 9.47
N ASP A 71 -11.64 6.05 8.83
CA ASP A 71 -10.39 5.78 9.53
C ASP A 71 -9.81 7.05 10.18
N LEU A 72 -9.99 8.22 9.57
CA LEU A 72 -9.53 9.51 10.13
C LEU A 72 -10.61 10.26 10.92
N LYS A 73 -11.86 9.78 10.91
CA LYS A 73 -13.03 10.42 11.54
C LYS A 73 -13.23 11.87 11.06
N VAL A 74 -13.12 12.07 9.74
CA VAL A 74 -13.29 13.37 9.09
C VAL A 74 -14.52 13.40 8.19
N SER A 75 -15.01 14.60 7.87
CA SER A 75 -16.11 14.77 6.92
C SER A 75 -15.67 14.48 5.47
N SER A 76 -16.62 14.16 4.59
CA SER A 76 -16.36 13.89 3.17
C SER A 76 -15.63 15.04 2.49
N ARG A 77 -16.04 16.27 2.80
CA ARG A 77 -15.38 17.48 2.30
C ARG A 77 -13.90 17.54 2.69
N THR A 78 -13.58 17.15 3.92
CA THR A 78 -12.20 17.11 4.41
C THR A 78 -11.42 15.98 3.76
N ALA A 79 -12.01 14.79 3.66
CA ALA A 79 -11.42 13.64 2.99
C ALA A 79 -11.11 13.93 1.51
N ILE A 80 -12.03 14.55 0.77
CA ILE A 80 -11.81 14.99 -0.62
C ILE A 80 -10.62 15.94 -0.70
N ARG A 81 -10.61 17.00 0.13
CA ARG A 81 -9.48 17.94 0.18
C ARG A 81 -8.16 17.25 0.47
N TYR A 82 -8.17 16.22 1.33
CA TYR A 82 -6.96 15.46 1.66
C TYR A 82 -6.49 14.65 0.47
N LEU A 83 -7.40 13.93 -0.19
CA LEU A 83 -7.10 13.13 -1.38
C LEU A 83 -6.60 13.99 -2.54
N ASP A 84 -7.22 15.15 -2.77
CA ASP A 84 -6.81 16.08 -3.82
C ASP A 84 -5.38 16.61 -3.55
N ALA A 85 -5.05 16.98 -2.31
CA ALA A 85 -3.68 17.39 -1.94
C ALA A 85 -2.64 16.27 -2.13
N LEU A 86 -3.02 15.01 -1.87
CA LEU A 86 -2.15 13.86 -2.12
C LEU A 86 -1.94 13.61 -3.61
N ILE A 87 -2.96 13.83 -4.44
CA ILE A 87 -2.86 13.76 -5.90
C ILE A 87 -1.95 14.85 -6.44
N GLU A 88 -2.10 16.09 -5.96
CA GLU A 88 -1.24 17.22 -6.35
C GLU A 88 0.25 16.97 -6.04
N LYS A 89 0.54 16.20 -4.98
CA LYS A 89 1.89 15.78 -4.62
C LYS A 89 2.36 14.48 -5.28
N GLY A 90 1.54 13.90 -6.17
CA GLY A 90 1.87 12.66 -6.87
C GLY A 90 1.90 11.42 -5.98
N LEU A 91 1.43 11.51 -4.73
CA LEU A 91 1.38 10.38 -3.79
C LEU A 91 0.21 9.44 -4.08
N LEU A 92 -0.84 9.95 -4.74
CA LEU A 92 -1.99 9.18 -5.20
C LEU A 92 -2.37 9.57 -6.62
N LYS A 93 -3.08 8.67 -7.31
CA LYS A 93 -3.69 8.95 -8.61
C LYS A 93 -5.18 8.70 -8.58
N LYS A 94 -5.95 9.63 -9.12
CA LYS A 94 -7.39 9.47 -9.29
C LYS A 94 -7.69 8.62 -10.51
N GLN A 95 -8.47 7.56 -10.34
CA GLN A 95 -9.00 6.77 -11.44
C GLN A 95 -10.52 6.67 -11.31
N LYS A 96 -11.23 7.03 -12.38
CA LYS A 96 -12.69 6.87 -12.46
C LYS A 96 -13.02 5.54 -13.11
N ILE A 97 -13.78 4.70 -12.42
CA ILE A 97 -14.26 3.42 -12.95
C ILE A 97 -15.78 3.41 -12.84
N GLY A 98 -16.46 3.46 -13.98
CA GLY A 98 -17.91 3.63 -14.04
C GLY A 98 -18.36 4.95 -13.39
N ARG A 99 -19.14 4.84 -12.30
CA ARG A 99 -19.64 6.00 -11.54
C ARG A 99 -18.76 6.36 -10.33
N ASP A 100 -17.83 5.49 -9.97
CA ASP A 100 -17.04 5.61 -8.75
C ASP A 100 -15.65 6.23 -9.03
N ASN A 101 -15.17 7.00 -8.06
CA ASN A 101 -13.79 7.51 -8.05
C ASN A 101 -12.95 6.68 -7.08
N PHE A 102 -11.83 6.17 -7.58
CA PHE A 102 -10.81 5.48 -6.82
C PHE A 102 -9.54 6.32 -6.75
N TYR A 103 -8.81 6.20 -5.66
CA TYR A 103 -7.57 6.91 -5.41
C TYR A 103 -6.49 5.86 -5.17
N LEU A 104 -5.59 5.71 -6.12
CA LEU A 104 -4.62 4.62 -6.17
C LEU A 104 -3.28 5.08 -5.61
N ASN A 105 -2.71 4.26 -4.73
CA ASN A 105 -1.30 4.30 -4.40
C ASN A 105 -0.55 3.42 -5.42
N GLU A 106 -0.22 3.99 -6.59
CA GLU A 106 0.37 3.23 -7.71
C GLU A 106 1.68 2.54 -7.31
N GLU A 107 2.52 3.20 -6.51
CA GLU A 107 3.79 2.64 -6.05
C GLU A 107 3.58 1.46 -5.11
N LEU A 108 2.63 1.55 -4.17
CA LEU A 108 2.29 0.42 -3.32
C LEU A 108 1.66 -0.74 -4.11
N LEU A 109 0.78 -0.45 -5.08
CA LEU A 109 0.19 -1.45 -5.96
C LEU A 109 1.26 -2.16 -6.80
N ARG A 110 2.26 -1.43 -7.28
CA ARG A 110 3.40 -1.98 -8.02
C ARG A 110 4.18 -2.98 -7.15
N LEU A 111 4.53 -2.58 -5.92
CA LEU A 111 5.21 -3.47 -4.97
C LEU A 111 4.39 -4.74 -4.69
N LEU A 112 3.08 -4.61 -4.46
CA LEU A 112 2.21 -5.74 -4.14
C LEU A 112 1.92 -6.67 -5.34
N SER A 113 2.05 -6.17 -6.57
CA SER A 113 1.82 -6.98 -7.78
C SER A 113 3.06 -7.76 -8.24
N GLY A 114 4.20 -7.62 -7.56
CA GLY A 114 5.45 -8.30 -7.91
C GLY A 114 6.12 -7.77 -9.18
N ASN A 115 5.59 -6.70 -9.77
CA ASN A 115 6.14 -6.08 -10.98
C ASN A 115 7.14 -4.99 -10.58
N SER A 116 8.38 -5.40 -10.30
CA SER A 116 9.53 -4.47 -10.17
C SER A 116 10.13 -4.16 -11.53
#